data_AF-A0A3D1KJB6-F1
#
_entry.id   AF-A0A3D1KJB6-F1
#
_cell.length_a   1.000
_cell.length_b   1.000
_cell.length_c   1.000
_cell.angle_alpha   90.00
_cell.angle_beta   90.00
_cell.angle_gamma   90.00
#
_symmetry.space_group_name_H-M   'P 1'
#
loop_
_entity.id
_entity.type
_entity.pdbx_description
1 polymer ?
#
loop_
_entity_poly.entity_id
_entity_poly.type
_entity_poly.pdbx_seq_one_letter_code
_entity_poly.pdbx_strand_id
1 'polypeptide(L)'
;RVIKTLTIKERKDLFLGIKHILEQAIAKRGTSADQYVDARGQQGGYLPYLKVYGRAGQKCKRCAGIIKKIKLAGRGTHFCPQCQR
;
A
#
# COMPACT_ATOMS: atom_id res chain seq x y z
N ARG A 1 10.73 9.97 5.10
CA ARG A 1 10.43 11.36 5.52
C ARG A 1 10.04 11.38 6.98
N VAL A 2 10.31 12.46 7.69
CA VAL A 2 9.87 12.63 9.09
C VAL A 2 8.48 13.28 9.11
N ILE A 3 7.61 12.87 10.04
CA ILE A 3 6.21 13.35 10.12
C ILE A 3 6.13 14.88 10.18
N LYS A 4 7.04 15.54 10.91
CA LYS A 4 7.12 17.00 11.04
C LYS A 4 7.36 17.74 9.71
N THR A 5 7.81 17.04 8.67
CA THR A 5 8.10 17.62 7.34
C THR A 5 6.90 17.56 6.38
N LEU A 6 5.75 17.06 6.84
CA LEU A 6 4.53 17.00 6.03
C LEU A 6 3.73 18.30 6.12
N THR A 7 3.39 18.86 4.96
CA THR A 7 2.48 20.00 4.85
C THR A 7 1.05 19.62 5.26
N ILE A 8 0.21 20.62 5.53
CA ILE A 8 -1.22 20.40 5.82
C ILE A 8 -1.92 19.65 4.68
N LYS A 9 -1.60 20.02 3.43
CA LYS A 9 -2.14 19.37 2.23
C LYS A 9 -1.75 17.89 2.17
N GLU A 10 -0.47 17.57 2.34
CA GLU A 10 0.01 16.18 2.32
C GLU A 10 -0.64 15.32 3.42
N ARG A 11 -0.85 15.89 4.62
CA ARG A 11 -1.57 15.20 5.70
C ARG A 11 -3.02 14.92 5.33
N LYS A 12 -3.71 15.88 4.71
CA LYS A 12 -5.09 15.72 4.23
C LYS A 12 -5.17 14.65 3.13
N ASP A 13 -4.27 14.71 2.14
CA ASP A 13 -4.20 13.74 1.05
C ASP A 13 -3.90 12.33 1.57
N LEU A 14 -3.00 12.21 2.56
CA LEU A 14 -2.70 10.95 3.22
C LEU A 14 -3.94 10.39 3.95
N PHE A 15 -4.64 11.23 4.73
CA PHE A 15 -5.86 10.83 5.43
C PHE A 15 -6.95 10.32 4.47
N LEU A 16 -7.22 11.07 3.41
CA LEU A 16 -8.19 10.68 2.38
C LEU A 16 -7.78 9.39 1.68
N GLY A 17 -6.48 9.24 1.36
CA GLY A 17 -5.93 8.03 0.76
C GLY A 17 -6.07 6.80 1.66
N ILE A 18 -5.82 6.94 2.96
CA ILE A 18 -5.99 5.86 3.95
C ILE A 18 -7.46 5.42 3.98
N LYS A 19 -8.39 6.36 4.17
CA LYS A 19 -9.83 6.05 4.25
C LYS A 19 -10.32 5.34 2.98
N HIS A 20 -9.99 5.89 1.81
CA HIS A 20 -10.38 5.35 0.51
C HIS A 20 -9.88 3.91 0.28
N ILE A 21 -8.65 3.61 0.67
CA ILE A 21 -8.08 2.26 0.49
C ILE A 21 -8.68 1.28 1.50
N LEU A 22 -8.88 1.69 2.75
CA LEU A 22 -9.51 0.85 3.76
C LEU A 22 -10.94 0.48 3.38
N GLU A 23 -11.74 1.43 2.91
CA GLU A 23 -13.12 1.18 2.44
C GLU A 23 -13.15 0.15 1.30
N GLN A 24 -12.26 0.29 0.31
CA GLN A 24 -12.19 -0.69 -0.79
C GLN A 24 -11.70 -2.06 -0.34
N ALA A 25 -10.73 -2.12 0.58
CA ALA A 25 -10.21 -3.37 1.10
C ALA A 25 -11.28 -4.10 1.92
N ILE A 26 -12.03 -3.40 2.77
CA ILE A 26 -13.15 -3.96 3.53
C ILE A 26 -14.22 -4.51 2.59
N ALA A 27 -14.61 -3.76 1.56
CA ALA A 27 -15.57 -4.22 0.54
C ALA A 27 -15.11 -5.48 -0.20
N LYS A 28 -13.80 -5.77 -0.19
CA LYS A 28 -13.18 -6.96 -0.80
C LYS A 28 -12.69 -7.98 0.24
N ARG A 29 -13.15 -7.89 1.49
CA ARG A 29 -12.80 -8.82 2.59
C ARG A 29 -11.30 -8.87 2.91
N GLY A 30 -10.60 -7.78 2.67
CA GLY A 30 -9.17 -7.65 2.94
C GLY A 30 -8.29 -8.31 1.88
N THR A 31 -7.05 -8.63 2.27
CA THR A 31 -6.02 -9.17 1.38
C THR A 31 -5.56 -10.54 1.88
N SER A 32 -5.78 -11.59 1.10
CA SER A 32 -5.12 -12.89 1.32
C SER A 32 -3.81 -12.92 0.52
N ALA A 33 -2.73 -12.38 1.10
CA ALA A 33 -1.41 -12.41 0.45
C ALA A 33 -0.71 -13.76 0.61
N ASP A 34 -0.85 -14.35 1.80
CA ASP A 34 -0.36 -15.69 2.12
C ASP A 34 -1.57 -16.56 2.53
N GLN A 35 -1.66 -16.99 3.77
CA GLN A 35 -2.68 -17.93 4.27
C GLN A 35 -3.85 -17.26 5.00
N TYR A 36 -3.93 -15.93 5.03
CA TYR A 36 -5.00 -15.22 5.74
C TYR A 36 -6.38 -15.53 5.14
N VAL A 37 -7.36 -15.77 6.00
CA VAL A 37 -8.79 -15.90 5.69
C VAL A 37 -9.63 -15.16 6.74
N ASP A 38 -10.86 -14.79 6.39
CA ASP A 38 -11.81 -14.22 7.35
C ASP A 38 -12.35 -15.28 8.34
N ALA A 39 -13.18 -14.86 9.30
CA ALA A 39 -13.76 -15.75 10.32
C ALA A 39 -14.65 -16.87 9.75
N ARG A 40 -15.01 -16.81 8.47
CA ARG A 40 -15.79 -17.84 7.75
C ARG A 40 -14.90 -18.67 6.83
N GLY A 41 -13.58 -18.54 6.92
CA GLY A 41 -12.61 -19.24 6.08
C GLY A 41 -12.51 -18.70 4.66
N GLN A 42 -13.05 -17.51 4.35
CA GLN A 42 -13.06 -16.96 3.00
C GLN A 42 -11.84 -16.08 2.75
N GLN A 43 -11.29 -16.17 1.53
CA GLN A 43 -10.15 -15.34 1.12
C GLN A 43 -10.55 -13.89 0.83
N GLY A 44 -9.63 -12.97 1.09
CA GLY A 44 -9.73 -11.56 0.75
C GLY A 44 -9.30 -11.29 -0.69
N GLY A 45 -10.11 -10.52 -1.42
CA GLY A 45 -9.95 -10.22 -2.83
C GLY A 45 -9.14 -8.95 -3.16
N TYR A 46 -8.52 -8.29 -2.18
CA TYR A 46 -7.82 -7.03 -2.42
C TYR A 46 -6.40 -7.18 -3.02
N LEU A 47 -5.83 -8.39 -3.03
CA LEU A 47 -4.45 -8.66 -3.49
C LEU A 47 -4.14 -8.09 -4.91
N PRO A 48 -4.99 -8.25 -5.94
CA PRO A 48 -4.71 -7.72 -7.28
C PRO A 48 -4.63 -6.18 -7.35
N TYR A 49 -5.26 -5.51 -6.38
CA TYR A 49 -5.36 -4.05 -6.31
C TYR A 49 -4.14 -3.41 -5.64
N LEU A 50 -3.27 -4.20 -5.02
CA LEU A 50 -2.03 -3.69 -4.45
C LEU A 50 -1.19 -2.99 -5.52
N LYS A 51 -0.78 -1.75 -5.20
CA LYS A 51 -0.03 -0.90 -6.12
C LYS A 51 1.48 -1.11 -5.99
N VAL A 52 1.98 -1.38 -4.78
CA VAL A 52 3.43 -1.44 -4.49
C VAL A 52 3.86 -2.65 -3.66
N TYR A 53 3.04 -3.10 -2.71
CA TYR A 53 3.38 -4.22 -1.81
C TYR A 53 3.58 -5.52 -2.58
N GLY A 54 4.65 -6.27 -2.28
CA GLY A 54 4.98 -7.54 -2.96
C GLY A 54 5.48 -7.37 -4.40
N ARG A 55 5.64 -6.13 -4.88
CA ARG A 55 5.99 -5.83 -6.28
C ARG A 55 7.39 -5.26 -6.45
N ALA A 56 8.30 -5.51 -5.52
CA ALA A 56 9.70 -5.06 -5.62
C ALA A 56 10.33 -5.53 -6.94
N GLY A 57 11.06 -4.66 -7.63
CA GLY A 57 11.64 -4.94 -8.95
C GLY A 57 10.66 -4.84 -10.12
N GLN A 58 9.34 -4.77 -9.88
CA GLN A 58 8.36 -4.59 -10.95
C GLN A 58 8.15 -3.11 -11.30
N LYS A 59 7.59 -2.87 -12.49
CA LYS A 59 7.17 -1.53 -12.94
C LYS A 59 5.98 -1.01 -12.12
N CYS A 60 6.08 0.25 -11.69
CA CYS A 60 5.00 0.98 -11.05
C CYS A 60 3.80 1.10 -12.00
N LYS A 61 2.59 0.82 -11.49
CA LYS A 61 1.34 0.92 -12.25
C LYS A 61 0.98 2.36 -12.67
N ARG A 62 1.64 3.38 -12.11
CA ARG A 62 1.39 4.80 -12.40
C ARG A 62 2.41 5.42 -13.35
N CYS A 63 3.70 5.19 -13.12
CA CYS A 63 4.76 5.91 -13.84
C CYS A 63 5.81 4.99 -14.49
N ALA A 64 5.57 3.67 -14.50
CA ALA A 64 6.50 2.65 -15.00
C ALA A 64 7.89 2.54 -14.31
N GLY A 65 8.23 3.44 -13.38
CA GLY A 65 9.46 3.36 -12.58
C GLY A 65 9.53 2.10 -11.71
N ILE A 66 10.73 1.67 -11.34
CA ILE A 66 10.93 0.42 -10.60
C ILE A 66 10.56 0.58 -9.11
N ILE A 67 9.69 -0.31 -8.62
CA ILE A 67 9.30 -0.39 -7.21
C ILE A 67 10.50 -0.85 -6.38
N LYS A 68 10.75 -0.16 -5.26
CA LYS A 68 11.79 -0.52 -4.29
C LYS A 68 11.17 -1.13 -3.04
N LYS A 69 11.92 -2.05 -2.40
CA LYS A 69 11.67 -2.55 -1.05
C LYS A 69 12.86 -2.16 -0.17
N ILE A 70 12.60 -1.55 0.98
CA ILE A 70 13.60 -1.19 1.99
C ILE A 70 13.18 -1.74 3.36
N LYS A 71 14.13 -1.80 4.29
CA LYS A 71 13.83 -2.01 5.71
C LYS A 71 13.72 -0.64 6.37
N LEU A 72 12.56 -0.32 6.92
CA LEU A 72 12.29 0.95 7.61
C LEU A 72 11.69 0.64 8.98
N ALA A 73 12.32 1.15 10.05
CA ALA A 73 11.93 0.88 11.43
C ALA A 73 11.71 -0.63 11.72
N GLY A 74 12.61 -1.47 11.21
CA GLY A 74 12.54 -2.93 11.40
C GLY A 74 11.59 -3.67 10.46
N ARG A 75 10.72 -2.99 9.69
CA ARG A 75 9.74 -3.64 8.79
C ARG A 75 10.04 -3.41 7.31
N GLY A 76 9.68 -4.39 6.47
CA GLY A 76 9.76 -4.25 5.01
C GLY A 76 8.75 -3.22 4.49
N THR A 77 9.22 -2.22 3.76
CA THR A 77 8.40 -1.15 3.17
C THR A 77 8.60 -1.13 1.66
N HIS A 78 7.50 -1.13 0.90
CA HIS A 78 7.50 -1.10 -0.56
C HIS A 78 6.99 0.26 -1.05
N PHE A 79 7.66 0.87 -2.01
CA PHE A 79 7.26 2.18 -2.54
C PHE A 79 7.81 2.42 -3.95
N CYS A 80 7.20 3.37 -4.67
CA CYS A 80 7.74 3.87 -5.94
C CYS A 80 8.56 5.15 -5.70
N PRO A 81 9.88 5.17 -5.98
CA PRO A 81 10.71 6.34 -5.75
C PRO A 81 10.39 7.53 -6.68
N GLN A 82 9.72 7.28 -7.79
CA GLN A 82 9.30 8.32 -8.73
C GLN A 82 7.98 8.97 -8.33
N CYS A 83 7.03 8.19 -7.79
CA CYS A 83 5.71 8.69 -7.41
C CYS A 83 5.61 9.20 -5.96
N GLN A 84 6.47 8.73 -5.05
CA GLN A 84 6.39 9.04 -3.63
C GLN A 84 7.63 9.84 -3.22
N ARG A 85 7.43 11.09 -2.80
CA ARG A 85 8.47 12.03 -2.38
C ARG A 85 8.20 12.59 -1.00
#